data_AF-A0A920IZ81-F1
#
_entry.id   AF-A0A920IZ81-F1
#
_cell.length_a   1.000
_cell.length_b   1.000
_cell.length_c   1.000
_cell.angle_alpha   90.00
_cell.angle_beta   90.00
_cell.angle_gamma   90.00
#
_symmetry.space_group_name_H-M   'P 1'
#
loop_
_entity.id
_entity.type
_entity.pdbx_description
1 polymer ?
#
loop_
_entity_poly.entity_id
_entity_poly.type
_entity_poly.pdbx_seq_one_letter_code
_entity_poly.pdbx_strand_id
1 'polypeptide(L)'
;MAGTGYILLSRTENYTQFLLIYVIIVSIGATTSFMQTAFVALNNWFIKKRGLVMSINSAAFRLGSAILVPTFSYIVYEWGWQNAVLYLGIFLLVFITPLGLFYRRSPESMGLRPDGEVDRKDLDVTTVNNDYYDSGYTWKEAIKTSAFWFLTIATTLRLSIHGAIFVHMIPILVWKGFQLLQLLGM
;
A
#
# COMPACT_ATOMS: atom_id res chain seq x y z
N MET A 1 -8.05 -7.95 8.99
CA MET A 1 -9.06 -8.25 7.94
C MET A 1 -8.44 -8.95 6.73
N ALA A 2 -7.41 -8.41 6.09
CA ALA A 2 -6.78 -9.10 4.94
C ALA A 2 -6.22 -10.49 5.31
N GLY A 3 -5.49 -10.62 6.42
CA GLY A 3 -4.92 -11.89 6.87
C GLY A 3 -5.97 -12.98 7.16
N THR A 4 -7.06 -12.63 7.83
CA THR A 4 -8.20 -13.55 8.05
C THR A 4 -8.87 -13.94 6.73
N GLY A 5 -8.96 -13.03 5.76
CA GLY A 5 -9.48 -13.31 4.42
C GLY A 5 -8.67 -14.37 3.67
N TYR A 6 -7.33 -14.27 3.71
CA TYR A 6 -6.45 -15.25 3.07
C TYR A 6 -6.51 -16.63 3.74
N ILE A 7 -6.67 -16.70 5.07
CA ILE A 7 -6.87 -17.98 5.78
C ILE A 7 -8.20 -18.62 5.38
N LEU A 8 -9.27 -17.82 5.27
CA LEU A 8 -10.57 -18.33 4.82
C LEU A 8 -10.51 -18.81 3.36
N LEU A 9 -9.76 -18.11 2.51
CA LEU A 9 -9.53 -18.49 1.11
C LEU A 9 -8.78 -19.83 0.99
N SER A 10 -7.94 -20.20 1.97
CA SER A 10 -7.20 -21.47 1.93
C SER A 10 -8.13 -22.69 2.06
N ARG A 11 -9.32 -22.51 2.61
CA ARG A 11 -10.29 -23.58 2.88
C ARG A 11 -11.46 -23.62 1.89
N THR A 12 -11.42 -22.81 0.83
CA THR A 12 -12.48 -22.82 -0.18
C THR A 12 -12.27 -23.92 -1.19
N GLU A 13 -13.25 -24.79 -1.31
CA GLU A 13 -13.32 -25.83 -2.34
C GLU A 13 -14.24 -25.42 -3.51
N ASN A 14 -15.00 -24.32 -3.35
CA ASN A 14 -16.02 -23.90 -4.30
C ASN A 14 -15.69 -22.54 -4.93
N TYR A 15 -15.79 -22.44 -6.26
CA TYR A 15 -15.35 -21.26 -7.03
C TYR A 15 -16.12 -19.99 -6.67
N THR A 16 -17.44 -20.10 -6.46
CA THR A 16 -18.27 -18.95 -6.07
C THR A 16 -17.90 -18.44 -4.68
N GLN A 17 -17.57 -19.35 -3.75
CA GLN A 17 -17.14 -18.98 -2.39
C GLN A 17 -15.76 -18.30 -2.40
N PHE A 18 -14.85 -18.78 -3.24
CA PHE A 18 -13.56 -18.14 -3.50
C PHE A 18 -13.75 -16.69 -3.97
N LEU A 19 -14.61 -16.48 -4.98
CA LEU A 19 -14.90 -15.15 -5.52
C LEU A 19 -15.47 -14.21 -4.46
N LEU A 20 -16.45 -14.66 -3.67
CA LEU A 20 -17.07 -13.84 -2.62
C LEU A 20 -16.05 -13.44 -1.54
N ILE A 21 -15.24 -14.38 -1.06
CA ILE A 21 -14.24 -14.10 -0.02
C ILE A 21 -13.16 -13.15 -0.56
N TYR A 22 -12.72 -13.36 -1.81
CA TYR A 22 -11.69 -12.52 -2.42
C TYR A 22 -12.19 -11.08 -2.66
N VAL A 23 -13.36 -10.92 -3.28
CA VAL A 23 -13.91 -9.61 -3.63
C VAL A 23 -14.38 -8.85 -2.39
N ILE A 24 -14.94 -9.52 -1.40
CA ILE A 24 -15.46 -8.84 -0.21
C ILE A 24 -14.35 -8.71 0.85
N ILE A 25 -13.83 -9.82 1.36
CA ILE A 25 -12.99 -9.79 2.56
C ILE A 25 -11.56 -9.37 2.23
N VAL A 26 -10.96 -9.99 1.22
CA VAL A 26 -9.56 -9.72 0.86
C VAL A 26 -9.44 -8.32 0.25
N SER A 27 -10.33 -7.94 -0.67
CA SER A 27 -10.24 -6.64 -1.34
C SER A 27 -10.52 -5.47 -0.39
N ILE A 28 -11.57 -5.54 0.45
CA ILE A 28 -11.82 -4.51 1.48
C ILE A 28 -10.66 -4.47 2.48
N GLY A 29 -10.15 -5.64 2.87
CA GLY A 29 -8.97 -5.76 3.72
C GLY A 29 -7.78 -5.04 3.10
N ALA A 30 -7.47 -5.27 1.83
CA ALA A 30 -6.32 -4.71 1.12
C ALA A 30 -6.46 -3.20 0.86
N THR A 31 -7.66 -2.70 0.55
CA THR A 31 -7.89 -1.26 0.32
C THR A 31 -7.89 -0.45 1.61
N THR A 32 -8.36 -1.04 2.71
CA THR A 32 -8.31 -0.44 4.05
C THR A 32 -6.92 -0.61 4.70
N SER A 33 -6.04 -1.39 4.08
CA SER A 33 -4.74 -1.76 4.66
C SER A 33 -3.69 -0.65 4.64
N PHE A 34 -2.63 -0.96 5.37
CA PHE A 34 -1.47 -0.19 5.77
C PHE A 34 -0.91 0.84 4.78
N MET A 35 -0.97 0.63 3.46
CA MET A 35 -0.30 1.51 2.49
C MET A 35 -0.78 2.97 2.58
N GLN A 36 -2.10 3.20 2.55
CA GLN A 36 -2.63 4.57 2.56
C GLN A 36 -2.47 5.22 3.93
N THR A 37 -2.73 4.45 4.99
CA THR A 37 -2.59 4.91 6.38
C THR A 37 -1.13 5.21 6.74
N ALA A 38 -0.19 4.40 6.26
CA ALA A 38 1.23 4.61 6.45
C ALA A 38 1.71 5.85 5.68
N PHE A 39 1.28 6.04 4.43
CA PHE A 39 1.58 7.24 3.66
C PHE A 39 1.10 8.52 4.37
N VAL A 40 -0.13 8.53 4.89
CA VAL A 40 -0.67 9.68 5.63
C VAL A 40 0.12 9.91 6.91
N ALA A 41 0.40 8.87 7.70
CA ALA A 41 1.17 8.99 8.93
C ALA A 41 2.61 9.46 8.67
N LEU A 42 3.31 8.94 7.66
CA LEU A 42 4.66 9.39 7.31
C LEU A 42 4.67 10.86 6.88
N ASN A 43 3.65 11.31 6.15
CA ASN A 43 3.49 12.73 5.81
C ASN A 43 3.31 13.62 7.06
N ASN A 44 2.57 13.13 8.06
CA ASN A 44 2.32 13.87 9.30
C ASN A 44 3.52 13.85 10.25
N TRP A 45 4.32 12.78 10.24
CA TRP A 45 5.51 12.64 11.07
C TRP A 45 6.73 13.39 10.51
N PHE A 46 6.85 13.51 9.18
CA PHE A 46 8.02 14.09 8.52
C PHE A 46 7.64 15.14 7.49
N ILE A 47 7.90 16.42 7.79
CA ILE A 47 7.62 17.54 6.89
C ILE A 47 8.88 17.90 6.10
N LYS A 48 10.01 18.14 6.79
CA LYS A 48 11.28 18.52 6.17
C LYS A 48 11.91 17.37 5.39
N LYS A 49 11.79 16.14 5.89
CA LYS A 49 12.38 14.93 5.29
C LYS A 49 11.38 14.08 4.49
N ARG A 50 10.21 14.64 4.16
CA ARG A 50 9.11 13.95 3.47
C ARG A 50 9.58 13.19 2.22
N GLY A 51 10.38 13.83 1.37
CA GLY A 51 10.89 13.22 0.13
C GLY A 51 11.73 11.96 0.37
N LEU A 52 12.62 11.99 1.36
CA LEU A 52 13.48 10.86 1.72
C LEU A 52 12.69 9.71 2.34
N VAL A 53 11.78 10.02 3.26
CA VAL A 53 10.96 9.00 3.92
C VAL A 53 10.03 8.32 2.92
N MET A 54 9.49 9.08 1.96
CA MET A 54 8.66 8.52 0.89
C MET A 54 9.44 7.69 -0.12
N SER A 55 10.68 8.06 -0.42
CA SER A 55 11.53 7.25 -1.30
C SER A 55 11.95 5.94 -0.63
N ILE A 56 12.26 5.95 0.67
CA ILE A 56 12.53 4.75 1.47
C ILE A 56 11.30 3.84 1.52
N ASN A 57 10.12 4.39 1.82
CA ASN A 57 8.88 3.61 1.84
C ASN A 57 8.59 2.96 0.47
N SER A 58 8.80 3.72 -0.61
CA SER A 58 8.62 3.21 -1.98
C SER A 58 9.66 2.14 -2.34
N ALA A 59 10.91 2.29 -1.90
CA ALA A 59 11.95 1.29 -2.08
C ALA A 59 11.65 0.01 -1.30
N ALA A 60 11.20 0.13 -0.05
CA ALA A 60 10.80 -0.98 0.79
C ALA A 60 9.66 -1.80 0.17
N PHE A 61 8.66 -1.14 -0.43
CA PHE A 61 7.60 -1.83 -1.16
C PHE A 61 8.14 -2.67 -2.32
N ARG A 62 9.03 -2.10 -3.13
CA ARG A 62 9.64 -2.80 -4.28
C ARG A 62 10.49 -3.97 -3.83
N LEU A 63 11.37 -3.78 -2.85
CA LEU A 63 12.21 -4.84 -2.30
C LEU A 63 11.37 -5.95 -1.65
N GLY A 64 10.34 -5.57 -0.89
CA GLY A 64 9.39 -6.52 -0.31
C GLY A 64 8.72 -7.37 -1.39
N SER A 65 8.22 -6.75 -2.46
CA SER A 65 7.64 -7.50 -3.58
C SER A 65 8.65 -8.41 -4.30
N ALA A 66 9.89 -7.96 -4.48
CA ALA A 66 10.94 -8.73 -5.15
C ALA A 66 11.33 -9.99 -4.38
N ILE A 67 11.26 -9.96 -3.05
CA ILE A 67 11.52 -11.13 -2.19
C ILE A 67 10.28 -12.01 -2.08
N LEU A 68 9.13 -11.40 -1.77
CA LEU A 68 7.90 -12.15 -1.48
C LEU A 68 7.37 -12.90 -2.71
N VAL A 69 7.42 -12.31 -3.91
CA VAL A 69 6.86 -12.93 -5.12
C VAL A 69 7.53 -14.28 -5.43
N PRO A 70 8.86 -14.41 -5.55
CA PRO A 70 9.52 -15.70 -5.74
C PRO A 70 9.27 -16.68 -4.60
N THR A 71 9.27 -16.22 -3.34
CA THR A 71 8.98 -17.08 -2.19
C THR A 71 7.58 -17.68 -2.29
N PHE A 72 6.57 -16.88 -2.65
CA PHE A 72 5.22 -17.39 -2.85
C PHE A 72 5.12 -18.30 -4.07
N SER A 73 5.77 -17.97 -5.18
CA SER A 73 5.83 -18.84 -6.36
C SER A 73 6.40 -20.23 -6.01
N TYR A 74 7.46 -20.29 -5.20
CA TYR A 74 8.04 -21.55 -4.74
C TYR A 74 7.07 -22.35 -3.86
N ILE A 75 6.40 -21.70 -2.91
CA ILE A 75 5.41 -22.35 -2.03
C ILE A 75 4.22 -22.88 -2.85
N VAL A 76 3.76 -22.13 -3.85
CA VAL A 76 2.67 -22.56 -4.74
C VAL A 76 3.09 -23.78 -5.56
N TYR A 77 4.34 -23.83 -6.02
CA TYR A 77 4.87 -24.93 -6.81
C TYR A 77 4.99 -26.23 -5.98
N GLU A 78 5.55 -26.16 -4.78
CA GLU A 78 5.79 -27.33 -3.93
C GLU A 78 4.53 -27.80 -3.19
N TRP A 79 3.78 -26.85 -2.62
CA TRP A 79 2.72 -27.14 -1.64
C TRP A 79 1.34 -26.69 -2.10
N GLY A 80 1.21 -26.18 -3.32
CA GLY A 80 -0.05 -25.70 -3.87
C GLY A 80 -0.48 -24.33 -3.36
N TRP A 81 -1.42 -23.73 -4.08
CA TRP A 81 -1.87 -22.36 -3.82
C TRP A 81 -2.61 -22.20 -2.49
N GLN A 82 -3.30 -23.25 -2.00
CA GLN A 82 -4.04 -23.22 -0.74
C GLN A 82 -3.09 -23.00 0.45
N ASN A 83 -1.96 -23.71 0.48
CA ASN A 83 -0.95 -23.53 1.51
C ASN A 83 -0.25 -22.17 1.38
N ALA A 84 -0.01 -21.69 0.15
CA ALA A 84 0.55 -20.36 -0.08
C ALA A 84 -0.32 -19.24 0.53
N VAL A 85 -1.63 -19.25 0.27
CA VAL A 85 -2.53 -18.24 0.83
C VAL A 85 -2.71 -18.39 2.35
N LEU A 86 -2.65 -19.61 2.88
CA LEU A 86 -2.65 -19.85 4.33
C LEU A 86 -1.43 -19.19 5.00
N TYR A 87 -0.23 -19.47 4.52
CA TYR A 87 1.00 -18.90 5.08
C TYR A 87 1.05 -17.38 4.94
N LEU A 88 0.55 -16.83 3.82
CA LEU A 88 0.39 -15.39 3.66
C LEU A 88 -0.56 -14.80 4.71
N GLY A 89 -1.70 -15.45 4.93
CA GLY A 89 -2.68 -15.02 5.93
C GLY A 89 -2.11 -15.03 7.35
N ILE A 90 -1.38 -16.08 7.72
CA ILE A 90 -0.68 -16.19 9.01
C ILE A 90 0.39 -15.11 9.12
N PHE A 91 1.21 -14.90 8.10
CA PHE A 91 2.25 -13.86 8.09
C PHE A 91 1.66 -12.46 8.33
N LEU A 92 0.55 -12.14 7.67
CA LEU A 92 -0.17 -10.87 7.86
C LEU A 92 -0.73 -10.72 9.28
N LEU A 93 -1.22 -11.79 9.89
CA LEU A 93 -1.77 -11.74 11.25
C LEU A 93 -0.70 -11.73 12.34
N VAL A 94 0.40 -12.45 12.16
CA VAL A 94 1.42 -12.60 13.20
C VAL A 94 2.46 -11.48 13.14
N PHE A 95 2.86 -11.02 11.96
CA PHE A 95 3.91 -10.00 11.83
C PHE A 95 3.32 -8.61 11.60
N ILE A 96 2.40 -8.46 10.66
CA ILE A 96 1.93 -7.13 10.24
C ILE A 96 0.88 -6.56 11.20
N THR A 97 -0.03 -7.38 11.72
CA THR A 97 -1.08 -6.90 12.62
C THR A 97 -0.50 -6.35 13.95
N PRO A 98 0.46 -7.01 14.62
CA PRO A 98 1.07 -6.45 15.83
C PRO A 98 1.87 -5.19 15.56
N LEU A 99 2.57 -5.10 14.42
CA LEU A 99 3.26 -3.86 14.01
C LEU A 99 2.28 -2.68 13.89
N GLY A 100 1.04 -2.93 13.48
CA GLY A 100 -0.03 -1.94 13.47
C GLY A 100 -0.43 -1.44 14.86
N LEU A 101 -0.31 -2.27 15.90
CA LEU A 101 -0.57 -1.85 17.29
C LEU A 101 0.52 -0.91 17.82
N PHE A 102 1.76 -1.08 17.35
CA PHE A 102 2.86 -0.17 17.66
C PHE A 102 2.86 1.11 16.80
N TYR A 103 2.07 1.14 15.73
CA TYR A 103 2.01 2.24 14.78
C TYR A 103 1.16 3.41 15.33
N ARG A 104 1.81 4.52 15.69
CA ARG A 104 1.15 5.71 16.27
C ARG A 104 0.79 6.73 15.19
N ARG A 105 -0.49 7.15 15.16
CA ARG A 105 -1.11 7.92 14.06
C ARG A 105 -0.53 9.32 13.84
N SER A 106 -0.08 10.02 14.88
CA SER A 106 0.52 11.35 14.74
C SER A 106 1.47 11.67 15.91
N PRO A 107 2.53 12.46 15.67
CA PRO A 107 3.38 12.96 16.75
C PRO A 107 2.59 13.87 17.71
N GLU A 108 1.56 14.55 17.21
CA GLU A 108 0.65 15.40 18.00
C GLU A 108 -0.10 14.60 19.08
N SER A 109 -0.48 13.34 18.81
CA SER A 109 -1.09 12.45 19.81
C SER A 109 -0.15 12.09 20.97
N MET A 110 1.14 12.43 20.83
CA MET A 110 2.22 12.23 21.81
C MET A 110 2.73 13.55 22.40
N GLY A 111 2.12 14.69 22.03
CA GLY A 111 2.63 16.02 22.38
C GLY A 111 3.94 16.39 21.68
N LEU A 112 4.31 15.68 20.60
CA LEU A 112 5.52 15.92 19.82
C LEU A 112 5.17 16.69 18.54
N ARG A 113 6.08 17.55 18.07
CA ARG A 113 5.98 18.17 16.74
C ARG A 113 6.56 17.24 15.66
N PRO A 114 6.09 17.36 14.40
CA PRO A 114 6.69 16.68 13.25
C PRO A 114 8.21 16.87 13.21
N ASP A 115 8.95 15.87 12.72
CA ASP A 115 10.42 15.82 12.69
C ASP A 115 11.14 15.79 14.06
N GLY A 116 10.42 15.72 15.19
CA GLY A 116 11.00 15.53 16.53
C GLY A 116 11.56 16.80 17.18
N GLU A 117 11.06 17.98 16.80
CA GLU A 117 11.46 19.24 17.44
C GLU A 117 10.92 19.30 18.89
N VAL A 118 11.82 19.05 19.85
CA VAL A 118 11.62 19.33 21.27
C VAL A 118 11.95 20.80 21.50
N ASP A 119 11.05 21.48 22.20
CA ASP A 119 11.03 22.89 22.57
C ASP A 119 12.41 23.59 22.57
N ARG A 120 12.66 24.42 21.55
CA ARG A 120 13.71 25.43 21.62
C ARG A 120 13.05 26.69 22.16
N LYS A 121 13.01 26.81 23.49
CA LYS A 121 12.73 28.09 24.14
C LYS A 121 13.60 29.18 23.53
N ASP A 122 12.95 30.31 23.28
CA ASP A 122 13.50 31.63 22.98
C ASP A 122 14.28 31.78 21.68
N LEU A 123 13.57 31.99 20.56
CA LEU A 123 14.00 32.98 19.56
C LEU A 123 12.77 33.71 19.00
N ASP A 124 12.71 34.99 19.35
CA ASP A 124 11.90 36.09 18.83
C ASP A 124 10.74 35.76 17.88
N VAL A 125 9.56 36.14 18.35
CA VAL A 125 8.35 36.34 17.56
C VAL A 125 8.60 37.46 16.53
N THR A 126 9.29 37.13 15.45
CA THR A 126 9.15 37.89 14.21
C THR A 126 7.96 37.28 13.49
N THR A 127 6.84 37.98 13.55
CA THR A 127 5.61 37.73 12.77
C THR A 127 5.95 37.54 11.30
N VAL A 128 6.20 36.30 10.89
CA VAL A 128 6.11 35.89 9.49
C VAL A 128 4.63 35.61 9.27
N ASN A 129 3.97 36.52 8.55
CA ASN A 129 2.59 36.37 8.08
C ASN A 129 2.41 34.97 7.50
N ASN A 130 1.65 34.14 8.22
CA ASN A 130 1.41 32.75 7.89
C ASN A 130 0.15 32.62 7.01
N ASP A 131 -0.10 33.60 6.15
CA ASP A 131 -1.23 33.64 5.20
C ASP A 131 -1.07 32.63 4.05
N TYR A 132 0.04 31.88 4.02
CA TYR A 132 0.31 30.90 2.96
C TYR A 132 -0.33 29.53 3.20
N TYR A 133 -0.77 29.22 4.42
CA TYR A 133 -1.26 27.87 4.77
C TYR A 133 -2.78 27.70 4.82
N ASP A 134 -3.57 28.78 4.65
CA ASP A 134 -5.04 28.73 4.84
C ASP A 134 -5.85 28.89 3.55
N SER A 135 -5.22 28.78 2.37
CA SER A 135 -5.89 28.84 1.05
C SER A 135 -6.06 27.46 0.40
N GLY A 136 -6.28 26.42 1.20
CA GLY A 136 -6.61 25.09 0.69
C GLY A 136 -8.10 24.98 0.37
N TYR A 137 -8.45 24.52 -0.84
CA TYR A 137 -9.84 24.15 -1.14
C TYR A 137 -10.33 23.06 -0.18
N THR A 138 -11.53 23.26 0.36
CA THR A 138 -12.22 22.19 1.09
C THR A 138 -12.53 21.04 0.11
N TRP A 139 -12.64 19.79 0.56
CA TRP A 139 -12.93 18.65 -0.33
C TRP A 139 -14.19 18.86 -1.21
N LYS A 140 -15.20 19.55 -0.67
CA LYS A 140 -16.43 19.91 -1.39
C LYS A 140 -16.20 20.94 -2.50
N GLU A 141 -15.24 21.84 -2.31
CA GLU A 141 -14.87 22.88 -3.27
C GLU A 141 -13.94 22.30 -4.33
N ALA A 142 -13.03 21.41 -3.94
CA ALA A 142 -12.13 20.70 -4.84
C ALA A 142 -12.90 19.91 -5.91
N ILE A 143 -13.95 19.16 -5.55
CA ILE A 143 -14.78 18.39 -6.51
C ILE A 143 -15.44 19.27 -7.59
N LYS A 144 -15.66 20.56 -7.29
CA LYS A 144 -16.27 21.51 -8.23
C LYS A 144 -15.26 22.09 -9.22
N THR A 145 -13.96 21.90 -9.02
CA THR A 145 -12.92 22.43 -9.91
C THR A 145 -12.72 21.52 -11.13
N SER A 146 -12.46 22.11 -12.30
CA SER A 146 -12.11 21.37 -13.51
C SER A 146 -10.78 20.63 -13.36
N ALA A 147 -9.82 21.22 -12.63
CA ALA A 147 -8.55 20.62 -12.30
C ALA A 147 -8.71 19.26 -11.59
N PHE A 148 -9.66 19.15 -10.65
CA PHE A 148 -9.96 17.88 -9.99
C PHE A 148 -10.40 16.81 -10.98
N TRP A 149 -11.30 17.12 -11.92
CA TRP A 149 -11.77 16.16 -12.91
C TRP A 149 -10.68 15.76 -13.91
N PHE A 150 -9.87 16.71 -14.39
CA PHE A 150 -8.72 16.39 -15.24
C PHE A 150 -7.73 15.47 -14.53
N LEU A 151 -7.38 15.78 -13.28
CA LEU A 151 -6.48 14.94 -12.48
C LEU A 151 -7.08 13.56 -12.20
N THR A 152 -8.39 13.50 -11.92
CA THR A 152 -9.10 12.24 -11.65
C THR A 152 -9.15 11.36 -12.89
N ILE A 153 -9.48 11.92 -14.05
CA ILE A 153 -9.52 11.17 -15.32
C ILE A 153 -8.11 10.73 -15.71
N ALA A 154 -7.12 11.62 -15.66
CA ALA A 154 -5.74 11.28 -15.98
C ALA A 154 -5.20 10.17 -15.06
N THR A 155 -5.49 10.26 -13.76
CA THR A 155 -5.06 9.24 -12.78
C THR A 155 -5.79 7.93 -12.99
N THR A 156 -7.10 7.95 -13.23
CA THR A 156 -7.89 6.75 -13.52
C THR A 156 -7.37 6.06 -14.77
N LEU A 157 -7.19 6.81 -15.86
CA LEU A 157 -6.67 6.28 -17.12
C LEU A 157 -5.27 5.68 -16.93
N ARG A 158 -4.38 6.38 -16.23
CA ARG A 158 -3.05 5.88 -15.89
C ARG A 158 -3.11 4.56 -15.13
N LEU A 159 -3.96 4.47 -14.11
CA LEU A 159 -4.13 3.24 -13.31
C LEU A 159 -4.72 2.11 -14.15
N SER A 160 -5.68 2.40 -15.03
CA SER A 160 -6.26 1.43 -15.95
C SER A 160 -5.23 0.86 -16.92
N ILE A 161 -4.41 1.72 -17.54
CA ILE A 161 -3.33 1.28 -18.45
C ILE A 161 -2.33 0.42 -17.69
N HIS A 162 -1.94 0.84 -16.48
CA HIS A 162 -1.01 0.07 -15.66
C HIS A 162 -1.58 -1.33 -15.31
N GLY A 163 -2.86 -1.40 -14.93
CA GLY A 163 -3.55 -2.66 -14.67
C GLY A 163 -3.64 -3.56 -15.89
N ALA A 164 -3.97 -3.01 -17.06
CA ALA A 164 -4.05 -3.76 -18.32
C ALA A 164 -2.69 -4.37 -18.69
N ILE A 165 -1.61 -3.58 -18.62
CA ILE A 165 -0.26 -4.06 -18.88
C ILE A 165 0.09 -5.20 -17.90
N PHE A 166 -0.20 -5.02 -16.61
CA PHE A 166 0.14 -6.00 -15.58
C PHE A 166 -0.57 -7.34 -15.79
N VAL A 167 -1.88 -7.33 -16.12
CA VAL A 167 -2.67 -8.54 -16.38
C VAL A 167 -2.20 -9.27 -17.64
N HIS A 168 -1.84 -8.53 -18.69
CA HIS A 168 -1.45 -9.12 -19.97
C HIS A 168 0.05 -9.46 -20.06
N MET A 169 0.89 -8.99 -19.13
CA MET A 169 2.33 -9.22 -19.17
C MET A 169 2.69 -10.71 -19.18
N ILE A 170 2.14 -11.51 -18.26
CA ILE A 170 2.42 -12.95 -18.18
C ILE A 170 1.90 -13.69 -19.42
N PRO A 171 0.63 -13.52 -19.85
CA PRO A 171 0.15 -14.12 -21.10
C PRO A 171 0.98 -13.76 -22.33
N ILE A 172 1.43 -12.51 -22.47
CA ILE A 172 2.25 -12.07 -23.61
C ILE A 172 3.62 -12.76 -23.59
N LEU A 173 4.24 -12.92 -22.42
CA LEU A 173 5.52 -13.62 -22.28
C LEU A 173 5.40 -15.10 -22.66
N VAL A 174 4.34 -15.76 -22.20
CA VAL A 174 4.05 -17.15 -22.54
C VAL A 174 3.77 -17.31 -24.04
N TRP A 175 2.96 -16.41 -24.63
CA TRP A 175 2.63 -16.42 -26.06
C TRP A 175 3.86 -16.19 -26.95
N LYS A 176 4.82 -15.37 -26.50
CA LYS A 176 6.09 -15.14 -27.19
C LYS A 176 7.09 -16.30 -27.06
N GLY A 177 6.72 -17.40 -26.41
CA GLY A 177 7.54 -18.60 -26.34
C GLY A 177 8.55 -18.63 -25.19
N PHE A 178 8.49 -17.69 -24.24
CA PHE A 178 9.21 -17.83 -22.97
C PHE A 178 8.51 -18.90 -22.12
N GLN A 179 8.84 -20.16 -22.36
CA GLN A 179 8.40 -21.28 -21.51
C GLN A 179 8.93 -21.06 -20.09
N LEU A 180 8.05 -21.27 -19.10
CA LEU A 180 8.29 -21.16 -17.64
C LEU A 180 9.58 -21.84 -17.15
N LEU A 181 10.16 -22.76 -17.92
CA LEU A 181 11.43 -23.44 -17.66
C LEU A 181 12.66 -22.50 -17.76
N GLN A 182 12.73 -21.59 -18.74
CA GLN A 182 13.86 -20.67 -18.88
C GLN A 182 13.90 -19.55 -17.83
N LEU A 183 12.75 -19.21 -17.24
CA LEU A 183 12.64 -18.16 -16.22
C LEU A 183 12.91 -18.66 -14.79
N LEU A 184 12.83 -19.97 -14.55
CA LEU A 184 13.15 -20.61 -13.27
C LEU A 184 14.57 -21.20 -13.23
N GLY A 185 15.32 -21.18 -14.32
CA GLY A 185 16.68 -21.69 -14.38
C GLY A 185 16.77 -23.21 -14.21
N MET A 186 15.78 -23.95 -14.72
CA MET A 186 15.81 -25.42 -14.85
C MET A 186 15.68 -25.83 -16.31
#